data_AF-A0A7K0Q7C3-F1
#
_entry.id   AF-A0A7K0Q7C3-F1
#
_cell.length_a   1.000
_cell.length_b   1.000
_cell.length_c   1.000
_cell.angle_alpha   90.00
_cell.angle_beta   90.00
_cell.angle_gamma   90.00
#
_symmetry.space_group_name_H-M   'P 1'
#
loop_
_entity.id
_entity.type
_entity.pdbx_description
1 polymer ?
#
loop_
_entity_poly.entity_id
_entity_poly.type
_entity_poly.pdbx_seq_one_letter_code
_entity_poly.pdbx_strand_id
1 'polypeptide(L)' 'YLARDYVGAQAALPFALLDQISLIGTPARVADRLQAYHEVGVTNLTFTAVGNTIDERIASVRTMAEVLDMSGCAS' A
#
# COMPACT_ATOMS: atom_id res chain seq x y z
N TYR A 1 -25.99 -11.26 -1.43
CA TYR A 1 -24.57 -11.67 -1.57
C TYR A 1 -24.47 -12.56 -2.82
N LEU A 2 -24.66 -12.04 -4.03
CA LEU A 2 -23.60 -11.76 -5.03
C LEU A 2 -24.25 -11.04 -6.23
N ALA A 3 -24.79 -9.84 -6.04
CA ALA A 3 -25.36 -9.05 -7.16
C ALA A 3 -24.29 -8.58 -8.17
N ARG A 4 -23.00 -8.86 -7.90
CA ARG A 4 -21.82 -8.35 -8.64
C ARG A 4 -21.77 -6.82 -8.72
N ASP A 5 -22.44 -6.15 -7.80
CA ASP A 5 -22.37 -4.70 -7.62
C ASP A 5 -21.08 -4.33 -6.88
N TYR A 6 -19.97 -4.34 -7.61
CA TYR A 6 -18.65 -3.99 -7.07
C TYR A 6 -18.59 -2.53 -6.61
N VAL A 7 -19.33 -1.63 -7.28
CA VAL A 7 -19.36 -0.20 -6.94
C VAL A 7 -20.09 0.01 -5.62
N GLY A 8 -21.27 -0.59 -5.44
CA GLY A 8 -22.01 -0.55 -4.18
C GLY A 8 -21.25 -1.20 -3.02
N ALA A 9 -20.54 -2.30 -3.29
CA ALA A 9 -19.67 -2.94 -2.30
C ALA A 9 -18.51 -2.03 -1.87
N GLN A 10 -17.86 -1.32 -2.81
CA GLN A 10 -16.80 -0.37 -2.49
C GLN A 10 -17.33 0.84 -1.70
N ALA A 11 -18.51 1.37 -2.07
CA ALA A 11 -19.13 2.51 -1.38
C ALA A 11 -19.53 2.19 0.07
N ALA A 12 -19.79 0.93 0.38
CA ALA A 12 -20.09 0.48 1.74
C ALA A 12 -18.86 0.37 2.66
N LEU A 13 -17.64 0.39 2.11
CA LEU A 13 -16.41 0.32 2.91
C LEU A 13 -16.05 1.69 3.49
N PRO A 14 -15.89 1.80 4.83
CA PRO A 14 -15.35 3.01 5.42
C PRO A 14 -13.93 3.27 4.90
N PHE A 15 -13.63 4.50 4.48
CA PHE A 15 -12.29 4.86 3.99
C PHE A 15 -11.19 4.58 5.03
N ALA A 16 -11.50 4.78 6.32
CA ALA A 16 -10.59 4.47 7.42
C ALA A 16 -10.19 2.97 7.46
N LEU A 17 -11.06 2.06 7.04
CA LEU A 17 -10.73 0.64 6.95
C LEU A 17 -9.75 0.38 5.81
N LEU A 18 -9.99 0.97 4.63
CA LEU A 18 -9.08 0.85 3.48
C LEU A 18 -7.69 1.36 3.83
N ASP A 19 -7.62 2.49 4.52
CA ASP A 19 -6.37 3.06 5.02
C ASP A 19 -5.67 2.15 6.03
N GLN A 20 -6.43 1.48 6.91
CA GLN A 20 -5.87 0.57 7.90
C GLN A 20 -5.22 -0.68 7.32
N ILE A 21 -5.69 -1.16 6.17
CA ILE A 21 -5.30 -2.47 5.63
C ILE A 21 -4.49 -2.39 4.33
N SER A 22 -4.32 -1.19 3.76
CA SER A 22 -3.70 -1.01 2.44
C SER A 22 -2.53 -0.04 2.49
N LEU A 23 -1.51 -0.29 1.66
CA LEU A 23 -0.43 0.65 1.41
C LEU A 23 -0.80 1.51 0.21
N ILE A 24 -1.62 2.54 0.46
CA ILE A 24 -2.14 3.45 -0.57
C ILE A 24 -1.92 4.91 -0.16
N GLY A 25 -1.59 5.75 -1.14
CA GLY A 25 -1.40 7.19 -0.94
C GLY A 25 0.01 7.66 -1.28
N THR A 26 0.43 8.73 -0.63
CA THR A 26 1.73 9.38 -0.90
C THR A 26 2.90 8.56 -0.36
N PRO A 27 4.11 8.71 -0.92
CA PRO A 27 5.32 8.05 -0.42
C PRO A 27 5.57 8.23 1.08
N ALA A 28 5.40 9.45 1.60
CA ALA A 28 5.58 9.74 3.03
C ALA A 28 4.62 8.93 3.91
N ARG A 29 3.34 8.84 3.53
CA ARG A 29 2.36 8.04 4.27
C ARG A 29 2.70 6.55 4.28
N VAL A 30 3.19 6.04 3.15
CA VAL A 30 3.61 4.64 3.05
C VAL A 30 4.86 4.42 3.91
N ALA A 31 5.80 5.36 3.97
CA ALA A 31 6.98 5.28 4.83
C ALA A 31 6.61 5.18 6.32
N ASP A 32 5.71 6.04 6.81
CA ASP A 32 5.20 6.00 8.19
C ASP A 32 4.56 4.63 8.50
N ARG A 33 3.86 4.03 7.53
CA ARG A 33 3.28 2.68 7.64
C ARG A 33 4.35 1.59 7.72
N LEU A 34 5.40 1.68 6.90
CA LEU A 34 6.50 0.73 6.95
C LEU A 34 7.19 0.78 8.32
N GLN A 35 7.40 1.97 8.88
CA GLN A 35 7.92 2.12 10.24
C GLN A 35 7.02 1.45 11.28
N ALA A 36 5.71 1.72 11.24
CA ALA A 36 4.76 1.11 12.16
C ALA A 36 4.75 -0.44 12.08
N TYR A 37 4.91 -1.01 10.87
CA TYR A 37 5.05 -2.45 10.69
C TYR A 37 6.38 -2.97 11.25
N HIS A 38 7.46 -2.23 11.02
CA HIS A 38 8.78 -2.59 11.53
C HIS A 38 8.83 -2.57 13.06
N GLU A 39 8.23 -1.57 13.71
CA GLU A 39 8.14 -1.44 15.17
C GLU A 39 7.46 -2.64 15.85
N VAL A 40 6.55 -3.32 15.15
CA VAL A 40 5.90 -4.55 15.64
C VAL A 40 6.59 -5.84 15.19
N GLY A 41 7.79 -5.74 14.61
CA GLY A 41 8.65 -6.86 14.25
C GLY A 41 8.47 -7.41 12.83
N VAL A 42 7.78 -6.70 11.94
CA VAL A 42 7.73 -7.09 10.53
C VAL A 42 9.09 -6.84 9.88
N THR A 43 9.68 -7.89 9.32
CA THR A 43 10.99 -7.84 8.63
C THR A 43 10.88 -8.13 7.14
N ASN A 44 9.74 -8.68 6.69
CA ASN A 44 9.48 -8.95 5.29
C ASN A 44 8.05 -8.53 4.94
N LEU A 45 7.91 -7.79 3.84
CA LEU A 45 6.64 -7.29 3.36
C LEU A 45 6.51 -7.60 1.87
N THR A 46 5.40 -8.22 1.48
CA THR A 46 5.02 -8.38 0.08
C THR A 46 3.97 -7.34 -0.27
N PHE A 47 4.10 -6.72 -1.44
CA PHE A 47 3.11 -5.78 -1.96
C PHE A 47 2.77 -6.09 -3.41
N THR A 48 1.63 -5.59 -3.88
CA THR A 48 1.23 -5.67 -5.28
C THR A 48 1.39 -4.30 -5.94
N ALA A 49 2.17 -4.24 -7.02
CA ALA A 49 2.25 -3.05 -7.86
C ALA A 49 0.98 -2.92 -8.70
N VAL A 50 0.10 -1.98 -8.32
CA VAL A 50 -1.16 -1.72 -9.02
C VAL A 50 -0.95 -0.62 -10.06
N GLY A 51 -1.36 -0.89 -11.29
CA GLY A 51 -1.26 0.04 -12.42
C GLY A 51 -1.93 -0.54 -13.67
N ASN A 52 -2.46 0.34 -14.51
CA ASN A 52 -3.10 -0.01 -15.78
C ASN A 52 -2.07 -0.39 -16.86
N THR A 53 -0.85 0.12 -16.74
CA THR A 53 0.26 -0.16 -17.66
C THR A 53 1.44 -0.84 -16.96
N ILE A 54 2.33 -1.47 -17.74
CA ILE A 54 3.58 -2.04 -17.20
C ILE A 54 4.46 -0.92 -16.64
N ASP A 55 4.54 0.22 -17.31
CA ASP A 55 5.36 1.36 -16.88
C ASP A 55 4.91 1.90 -15.53
N GLU A 56 3.60 2.01 -15.30
CA GLU A 56 3.04 2.39 -14.00
C GLU A 56 3.42 1.39 -12.89
N ARG A 57 3.41 0.09 -13.19
CA ARG A 57 3.80 -0.95 -12.21
C ARG A 57 5.29 -0.91 -11.92
N ILE A 58 6.13 -0.70 -12.93
CA ILE A 58 7.57 -0.51 -12.76
C ILE A 58 7.84 0.73 -11.91
N ALA A 59 7.15 1.83 -12.19
CA ALA A 59 7.25 3.05 -11.40
C ALA A 59 6.88 2.80 -9.93
N SER A 60 5.78 2.08 -9.67
CA SER A 60 5.37 1.69 -8.32
C SER A 60 6.45 0.90 -7.57
N VAL A 61 7.13 -0.04 -8.22
CA VAL A 61 8.23 -0.80 -7.60
C VAL A 61 9.43 0.10 -7.28
N ARG A 62 9.79 1.02 -8.19
CA ARG A 62 10.87 1.99 -7.95
C ARG A 62 10.53 2.93 -6.79
N THR A 63 9.31 3.45 -6.76
CA THR A 63 8.83 4.28 -5.64
C THR A 63 8.86 3.51 -4.33
N MET A 64 8.52 2.22 -4.30
CA MET A 64 8.60 1.44 -3.07
C MET A 64 10.04 1.30 -2.55
N ALA A 65 11.04 1.23 -3.44
CA ALA A 65 12.45 1.24 -3.03
C ALA A 65 12.81 2.58 -2.36
N GLU A 66 12.43 3.71 -2.96
CA GLU A 66 12.64 5.04 -2.37
C GLU A 66 11.92 5.19 -1.03
N VAL A 67 10.70 4.67 -0.92
CA VAL A 67 9.92 4.69 0.33
C VAL A 67 10.57 3.83 1.42
N LEU A 68 11.13 2.68 1.06
CA LEU A 68 11.85 1.83 2.01
C LEU A 68 13.06 2.58 2.60
N ASP A 69 13.83 3.28 1.76
CA ASP A 69 14.93 4.12 2.20
C ASP A 69 14.44 5.28 3.11
N MET A 70 13.39 5.99 2.69
CA MET A 70 12.77 7.07 3.48
C MET A 70 12.28 6.59 4.86
N SER A 71 11.77 5.36 4.94
CA SER A 71 11.26 4.80 6.19
C SER A 71 12.38 4.44 7.19
N GLY A 72 13.64 4.38 6.75
CA GLY A 72 14.76 3.92 7.57
C GLY A 72 14.72 2.42 7.89
N CYS A 73 13.86 1.65 7.21
CA CYS A 73 13.73 0.20 7.38
C CYS A 73 14.61 -0.61 6.41
N ALA A 74 15.39 0.06 5.55
CA ALA A 74 16.37 -0.58 4.67
C ALA A 74 17.53 -1.16 5.51
N SER A 75 17.91 -2.42 5.22
CA SER A 75 18.98 -3.17 5.91
C SER A 75 20.24 -3.31 5.08
#